data_AF-A0A352Q010-F1
#
_entry.id   AF-A0A352Q010-F1
#
_cell.length_a   1.000
_cell.length_b   1.000
_cell.length_c   1.000
_cell.angle_alpha   90.00
_cell.angle_beta   90.00
_cell.angle_gamma   90.00
#
_symmetry.space_group_name_H-M   'P 1'
#
loop_
_entity.id
_entity.type
_entity.pdbx_description
1 polymer ?
#
loop_
_entity_poly.entity_id
_entity_poly.type
_entity_poly.pdbx_seq_one_letter_code
_entity_poly.pdbx_strand_id
1 'polypeptide(L)'
;MVRDFPASGDAWVAYAEAAERAGDVFAAERAWSKITSAQPDGSPRWRSGMARRLDLLARQDGRHDDLCRVIADARRYRHLATDSERAALEAAADTHACAAL
;
A
#
# COMPACT_ATOMS: atom_id res chain seq x y z
N MET A 1 -20.33 1.34 -8.11
CA MET A 1 -19.34 2.45 -8.09
C MET A 1 -18.11 2.14 -8.92
N VAL A 2 -17.14 1.32 -8.48
CA VAL A 2 -15.95 0.99 -9.33
C VAL A 2 -16.29 0.17 -10.58
N ARG A 3 -17.39 -0.60 -10.56
CA ARG A 3 -17.94 -1.27 -11.75
C ARG A 3 -18.47 -0.30 -12.80
N ASP A 4 -19.04 0.81 -12.36
CA ASP A 4 -19.70 1.80 -13.23
C ASP A 4 -18.69 2.87 -13.69
N PHE A 5 -17.66 3.13 -12.88
CA PHE A 5 -16.60 4.11 -13.14
C PHE A 5 -15.20 3.50 -12.94
N PRO A 6 -14.79 2.51 -13.74
CA PRO A 6 -13.53 1.77 -13.51
C PRO A 6 -12.26 2.61 -13.70
N ALA A 7 -12.36 3.75 -14.40
CA ALA A 7 -11.24 4.67 -14.62
C ALA A 7 -11.18 5.82 -13.59
N SER A 8 -12.20 5.95 -12.72
CA SER A 8 -12.23 7.04 -11.73
C SER A 8 -11.35 6.70 -10.53
N GLY A 9 -10.28 7.49 -10.33
CA GLY A 9 -9.39 7.34 -9.17
C GLY A 9 -10.13 7.51 -7.83
N ASP A 10 -11.10 8.43 -7.78
CA ASP A 10 -11.86 8.70 -6.55
C ASP A 10 -12.86 7.58 -6.26
N ALA A 11 -13.44 6.94 -7.29
CA ALA A 11 -14.27 5.76 -7.11
C ALA A 11 -13.48 4.60 -6.48
N TRP A 12 -12.21 4.42 -6.90
CA TRP A 12 -11.34 3.42 -6.31
C TRP A 12 -10.95 3.74 -4.87
N VAL A 13 -10.65 5.01 -4.55
CA VAL A 13 -10.36 5.42 -3.16
C VAL A 13 -11.57 5.18 -2.26
N ALA A 14 -12.76 5.61 -2.67
CA ALA A 14 -13.98 5.40 -1.90
C ALA A 14 -14.27 3.90 -1.69
N TYR A 15 -14.00 3.07 -2.70
CA TYR A 15 -14.11 1.62 -2.58
C TYR A 15 -13.09 1.02 -1.62
N ALA A 16 -11.83 1.45 -1.68
CA ALA A 16 -10.78 0.98 -0.78
C ALA A 16 -11.12 1.30 0.69
N GLU A 17 -11.50 2.55 0.98
CA GLU A 17 -11.89 2.99 2.33
C GLU A 17 -13.17 2.32 2.84
N ALA A 18 -14.13 2.02 1.95
CA ALA A 18 -15.31 1.25 2.31
C ALA A 18 -14.94 -0.20 2.67
N ALA A 19 -14.06 -0.84 1.89
CA ALA A 19 -13.58 -2.19 2.16
C ALA A 19 -12.79 -2.28 3.47
N GLU A 20 -11.92 -1.30 3.74
CA GLU A 20 -11.20 -1.20 5.03
C GLU A 20 -12.16 -1.14 6.22
N ARG A 21 -13.18 -0.28 6.15
CA ARG A 21 -14.20 -0.15 7.21
C ARG A 21 -15.04 -1.40 7.39
N ALA A 22 -15.26 -2.16 6.32
CA ALA A 22 -15.97 -3.43 6.35
C ALA A 22 -15.10 -4.60 6.85
N GLY A 23 -13.79 -4.40 7.04
CA GLY A 23 -12.84 -5.46 7.38
C GLY A 23 -12.49 -6.39 6.21
N ASP A 24 -12.89 -6.04 4.98
CA ASP A 24 -12.51 -6.80 3.78
C ASP A 24 -11.10 -6.38 3.33
N VAL A 25 -10.09 -6.93 4.03
CA VAL A 25 -8.68 -6.61 3.82
C VAL A 25 -8.23 -6.98 2.40
N PHE A 26 -8.77 -8.06 1.83
CA PHE A 26 -8.42 -8.49 0.48
C PHE A 26 -8.93 -7.51 -0.59
N ALA A 27 -10.20 -7.08 -0.48
CA ALA A 27 -10.75 -6.07 -1.38
C ALA A 27 -10.04 -4.73 -1.23
N ALA A 28 -9.73 -4.33 0.02
CA ALA A 28 -9.01 -3.11 0.31
C ALA A 28 -7.59 -3.13 -0.29
N GLU A 29 -6.81 -4.20 -0.09
CA GLU A 29 -5.45 -4.29 -0.62
C GLU A 29 -5.45 -4.26 -2.15
N ARG A 30 -6.38 -5.01 -2.79
CA ARG A 30 -6.53 -4.99 -4.24
C ARG A 30 -6.86 -3.58 -4.75
N ALA A 31 -7.75 -2.87 -4.08
CA ALA A 31 -8.13 -1.51 -4.46
C ALA A 31 -6.93 -0.55 -4.34
N TRP A 32 -6.19 -0.61 -3.24
CA TRP A 32 -4.98 0.20 -3.08
C TRP A 32 -3.88 -0.18 -4.06
N SER A 33 -3.69 -1.46 -4.37
CA SER A 33 -2.77 -1.90 -5.43
C SER A 33 -3.15 -1.32 -6.79
N LYS A 34 -4.44 -1.23 -7.10
CA LYS A 34 -4.92 -0.60 -8.34
C LYS A 34 -4.63 0.90 -8.32
N ILE A 35 -4.92 1.58 -7.21
CA ILE A 35 -4.66 3.01 -7.05
C ILE A 35 -3.18 3.33 -7.21
N THR A 36 -2.29 2.62 -6.51
CA THR A 36 -0.84 2.85 -6.57
C THR A 36 -0.28 2.59 -7.96
N SER A 37 -0.74 1.54 -8.65
CA SER A 37 -0.32 1.24 -10.03
C SER A 37 -0.65 2.33 -11.05
N ALA A 38 -1.61 3.21 -10.72
CA ALA A 38 -2.02 4.33 -11.56
C ALA A 38 -1.35 5.66 -11.17
N GLN A 39 -0.52 5.68 -10.13
CA GLN A 39 0.22 6.86 -9.71
C GLN A 39 1.67 6.80 -10.22
N PRO A 40 2.32 7.95 -10.49
CA PRO A 40 3.76 7.99 -10.68
C PRO A 40 4.48 7.44 -9.45
N ASP A 41 5.45 6.54 -9.67
CA ASP A 41 6.19 5.93 -8.58
C ASP A 41 6.88 6.97 -7.70
N GLY A 42 6.83 6.75 -6.39
CA GLY A 42 7.41 7.66 -5.41
C GLY A 42 6.66 8.99 -5.22
N SER A 43 5.58 9.28 -5.96
CA SER A 43 4.73 10.47 -5.72
C SER A 43 4.04 10.41 -4.34
N PRO A 44 3.60 11.54 -3.76
CA PRO A 44 2.93 11.53 -2.45
C PRO A 44 1.72 10.59 -2.40
N ARG A 45 0.87 10.60 -3.43
CA ARG A 45 -0.31 9.71 -3.51
C ARG A 45 0.08 8.25 -3.63
N TRP A 46 1.16 7.95 -4.36
CA TRP A 46 1.72 6.60 -4.43
C TRP A 46 2.23 6.14 -3.06
N ARG A 47 3.02 6.97 -2.35
CA ARG A 47 3.57 6.60 -1.03
C ARG A 47 2.50 6.39 0.02
N SER A 48 1.49 7.26 0.06
CA SER A 48 0.33 7.07 0.97
C SER A 48 -0.41 5.77 0.66
N GLY A 49 -0.63 5.45 -0.62
CA GLY A 49 -1.25 4.18 -1.02
C GLY A 49 -0.39 2.96 -0.65
N MET A 50 0.93 3.04 -0.83
CA MET A 50 1.85 1.97 -0.42
C MET A 50 1.81 1.76 1.10
N ALA A 51 1.78 2.82 1.90
CA ALA A 51 1.63 2.71 3.35
C ALA A 51 0.34 2.00 3.77
N ARG A 52 -0.79 2.25 3.08
CA ARG A 52 -2.04 1.52 3.30
C ARG A 52 -1.91 0.04 2.95
N ARG A 53 -1.26 -0.28 1.83
CA ARG A 53 -1.01 -1.68 1.44
C ARG A 53 -0.16 -2.43 2.48
N LEU A 54 0.87 -1.77 3.01
CA LEU A 54 1.71 -2.33 4.07
C LEU A 54 0.89 -2.67 5.32
N ASP A 55 0.09 -1.72 5.81
CA ASP A 55 -0.77 -1.92 6.98
C ASP A 55 -1.80 -3.05 6.77
N LEU A 56 -2.37 -3.17 5.57
CA LEU A 56 -3.32 -4.23 5.24
C LEU A 56 -2.64 -5.61 5.18
N LEU A 57 -1.50 -5.72 4.50
CA LEU A 57 -0.78 -6.97 4.34
C LEU A 57 -0.17 -7.46 5.66
N ALA A 58 0.28 -6.55 6.53
CA ALA A 58 0.80 -6.87 7.86
C ALA A 58 -0.25 -7.54 8.77
N ARG A 59 -1.54 -7.36 8.49
CA ARG A 59 -2.66 -7.97 9.23
C ARG A 59 -3.08 -9.34 8.70
N GLN A 60 -2.49 -9.81 7.59
CA GLN A 60 -2.88 -11.06 6.95
C GLN A 60 -1.81 -12.15 7.14
N ASP A 61 -2.22 -13.24 7.78
CA ASP A 61 -1.40 -14.45 7.84
C ASP A 61 -1.16 -15.02 6.43
N GLY A 62 0.07 -15.49 6.18
CA GLY A 62 0.43 -16.13 4.91
C GLY A 62 0.68 -15.18 3.72
N ARG A 63 0.67 -13.85 3.93
CA ARG A 63 0.98 -12.84 2.90
C ARG A 63 2.35 -12.17 3.08
N HIS A 64 3.25 -12.81 3.82
CA HIS A 64 4.57 -12.28 4.18
C HIS A 64 5.42 -11.92 2.94
N ASP A 65 5.45 -12.77 1.91
CA ASP A 65 6.20 -12.48 0.69
C ASP A 65 5.66 -11.25 -0.07
N ASP A 66 4.34 -11.09 -0.10
CA ASP A 66 3.70 -9.93 -0.73
C ASP A 66 3.98 -8.66 0.07
N LEU A 67 3.92 -8.73 1.39
CA LEU A 67 4.31 -7.64 2.28
C LEU A 67 5.77 -7.22 2.01
N CYS A 68 6.71 -8.17 2.02
CA CYS A 68 8.11 -7.87 1.76
C CYS A 68 8.35 -7.30 0.37
N ARG A 69 7.58 -7.72 -0.65
CA ARG A 69 7.63 -7.11 -1.99
C ARG A 69 7.20 -5.64 -1.96
N VAL A 70 6.08 -5.33 -1.29
CA VAL A 70 5.60 -3.94 -1.15
C VAL A 70 6.60 -3.08 -0.37
N ILE A 71 7.22 -3.63 0.68
CA ILE A 71 8.30 -2.96 1.43
C ILE A 71 9.50 -2.66 0.52
N ALA A 72 9.95 -3.64 -0.25
CA ALA A 72 11.08 -3.48 -1.15
C ALA A 72 10.80 -2.40 -2.22
N ASP A 73 9.61 -2.42 -2.82
CA ASP A 73 9.21 -1.40 -3.80
C ASP A 73 9.16 0.00 -3.17
N ALA A 74 8.58 0.15 -1.98
CA ALA A 74 8.56 1.42 -1.24
C ALA A 74 9.98 1.91 -0.90
N ARG A 75 10.88 1.00 -0.50
CA ARG A 75 12.27 1.33 -0.13
C ARG A 75 13.07 1.93 -1.30
N ARG A 76 12.78 1.57 -2.56
CA ARG A 76 13.43 2.18 -3.74
C ARG A 76 13.23 3.69 -3.80
N TYR A 77 12.10 4.18 -3.29
CA TYR A 77 11.73 5.59 -3.31
C TYR A 77 11.83 6.26 -1.94
N ARG A 78 12.53 5.65 -0.96
CA ARG A 78 12.70 6.21 0.40
C ARG A 78 13.36 7.59 0.44
N HIS A 79 14.10 7.97 -0.60
CA HIS A 79 14.75 9.28 -0.73
C HIS A 79 13.76 10.40 -1.05
N LEU A 80 12.55 10.07 -1.51
CA LEU A 80 11.44 11.02 -1.76
C LEU A 80 10.46 11.11 -0.59
N ALA A 81 10.65 10.28 0.44
CA ALA A 81 9.79 10.21 1.61
C ALA A 81 10.21 11.25 2.66
N THR A 82 9.26 11.65 3.51
CA THR A 82 9.60 12.41 4.72
C THR A 82 10.39 11.53 5.69
N ASP A 83 11.04 12.16 6.69
CA ASP A 83 11.75 11.40 7.72
C ASP A 83 10.84 10.43 8.48
N SER A 84 9.60 10.84 8.76
CA SER A 84 8.59 10.01 9.42
C SER A 84 8.13 8.84 8.54
N GLU A 85 7.87 9.07 7.25
CA GLU A 85 7.50 8.03 6.29
C GLU A 85 8.61 6.98 6.15
N ARG A 86 9.87 7.45 6.05
CA ARG A 86 11.05 6.59 5.97
C ARG A 86 11.24 5.78 7.25
N ALA A 87 11.17 6.40 8.42
CA ALA A 87 11.30 5.70 9.70
C ALA A 87 10.23 4.61 9.87
N ALA A 88 8.98 4.90 9.50
CA ALA A 88 7.90 3.92 9.54
C ALA A 88 8.13 2.75 8.57
N LEU A 89 8.63 3.03 7.37
CA LEU A 89 8.95 1.99 6.38
C LEU A 89 10.08 1.07 6.87
N GLU A 90 11.15 1.61 7.43
CA GLU A 90 12.26 0.80 7.96
C GLU A 90 11.81 -0.01 9.18
N ALA A 91 11.02 0.57 10.09
CA ALA A 91 10.46 -0.15 11.23
C ALA A 91 9.56 -1.33 10.80
N ALA A 92 8.74 -1.14 9.76
CA ALA A 92 7.92 -2.22 9.21
C ALA A 92 8.78 -3.35 8.65
N ALA A 93 9.84 -3.01 7.92
CA ALA A 93 10.75 -4.00 7.36
C ALA A 93 11.48 -4.81 8.42
N ASP A 94 11.95 -4.17 9.49
CA ASP A 94 12.60 -4.84 10.61
C ASP A 94 11.61 -5.74 11.37
N THR A 95 10.41 -5.23 11.66
CA THR A 95 9.34 -5.97 12.35
C THR A 95 8.96 -7.25 11.61
N HIS A 96 8.94 -7.19 10.28
CA HIS A 96 8.55 -8.32 9.44
C HIS A 96 9.74 -9.07 8.84
N ALA A 97 10.98 -8.81 9.30
CA ALA A 97 12.20 -9.47 8.81
C ALA A 97 12.34 -9.48 7.26
N CYS A 98 11.92 -8.40 6.60
CA CYS A 98 12.03 -8.26 5.17
C CYS A 98 13.44 -7.75 4.78
N ALA A 99 14.21 -8.59 4.09
CA ALA A 99 15.55 -8.25 3.64
C ALA A 99 15.56 -6.98 2.76
N ALA A 100 16.64 -6.20 2.86
CA ALA A 100 16.91 -5.14 1.90
C ALA A 100 17.43 -5.77 0.61
N LEU A 101 16.68 -5.63 -0.49
CA LEU A 101 17.16 -5.97 -1.84
C LEU A 101 18.10 -4.88 -2.36
#